data_AF-A0A925SL72-F1
#
_entry.id   AF-A0A925SL72-F1
#
_cell.length_a   1.000
_cell.length_b   1.000
_cell.length_c   1.000
_cell.angle_alpha   90.00
_cell.angle_beta   90.00
_cell.angle_gamma   90.00
#
_symmetry.space_group_name_H-M   'P 1'
#
loop_
_entity.id
_entity.type
_entity.pdbx_description
1 polymer ?
#
loop_
_entity_poly.entity_id
_entity_poly.type
_entity_poly.pdbx_seq_one_letter_code
_entity_poly.pdbx_strand_id
1 'polypeptide(L)'
;MLSHFGELRELRAAGWDGPAERTVLLDWRAGEGASGIDQGYDAIAASAVDLVVAQLSHNERGLPDPPQMLLFPGRWRGGAE
;
A
#
# COMPACT_ATOMS: atom_id res chain seq x y z
N MET A 1 20.49 -5.20 -5.77
CA MET A 1 19.95 -4.45 -4.63
C MET A 1 18.45 -4.54 -4.76
N LEU A 2 17.78 -5.30 -3.90
CA LEU A 2 16.32 -5.33 -3.89
C LEU A 2 15.84 -3.92 -3.54
N SER A 3 14.84 -3.41 -4.25
CA SER A 3 14.27 -2.12 -3.91
C SER A 3 13.70 -2.19 -2.47
N HIS A 4 13.51 -1.04 -1.80
CA HIS A 4 12.92 -0.98 -0.45
C HIS A 4 11.50 -1.58 -0.38
N PHE A 5 10.92 -1.91 -1.54
CA PHE A 5 9.64 -2.54 -1.79
C PHE A 5 9.83 -3.75 -2.72
N GLY A 6 10.73 -4.67 -2.37
CA GLY A 6 11.01 -5.85 -3.20
C GLY A 6 9.73 -6.63 -3.54
N GLU A 7 9.34 -6.60 -4.81
CA GLU A 7 8.18 -7.35 -5.31
C GLU A 7 8.51 -8.85 -5.31
N LEU A 8 7.50 -9.71 -5.13
CA LEU A 8 7.68 -11.16 -5.16
C LEU A 8 8.29 -11.62 -6.49
N ARG A 9 7.92 -10.94 -7.58
CA ARG A 9 8.49 -11.13 -8.91
C ARG A 9 10.01 -10.90 -8.96
N GLU A 10 10.53 -9.90 -8.26
CA GLU A 10 11.97 -9.61 -8.21
C GLU A 10 12.72 -10.71 -7.44
N LEU A 11 12.15 -11.18 -6.33
CA LEU A 11 12.69 -12.29 -5.56
C LEU A 11 12.73 -13.57 -6.43
N ARG A 12 11.63 -13.87 -7.13
CA ARG A 12 11.56 -15.00 -8.07
C ARG A 12 12.60 -14.89 -9.18
N ALA A 13 12.78 -13.71 -9.76
CA ALA A 13 13.80 -13.46 -10.79
C ALA A 13 15.24 -13.61 -10.25
N ALA A 14 15.46 -13.34 -8.96
CA ALA A 14 16.73 -13.57 -8.27
C ALA A 14 16.97 -15.03 -7.87
N GLY A 15 16.08 -15.96 -8.24
CA GLY A 15 16.19 -17.38 -7.97
C GLY A 15 15.66 -17.80 -6.59
N TRP A 16 14.95 -16.91 -5.89
CA TRP A 16 14.27 -17.30 -4.66
C TRP A 16 13.07 -18.20 -5.01
N ASP A 17 13.06 -19.40 -4.47
CA ASP A 17 12.08 -20.46 -4.74
C ASP A 17 11.09 -20.69 -3.59
N GLY A 18 11.09 -19.79 -2.59
CA GLY A 18 10.36 -20.00 -1.34
C GLY A 18 8.87 -20.28 -1.52
N PRO A 19 8.29 -21.07 -0.59
CA PRO A 19 6.91 -21.52 -0.67
C PRO A 19 5.91 -20.36 -0.63
N ALA A 20 4.93 -20.38 -1.55
CA ALA A 20 3.88 -19.36 -1.61
C ALA A 20 3.03 -19.32 -0.33
N GLU A 21 2.81 -20.47 0.29
CA GLU A 21 2.03 -20.62 1.53
C GLU A 21 2.72 -20.07 2.78
N ARG A 22 4.05 -19.87 2.72
CA ARG A 22 4.84 -19.26 3.82
C ARG A 22 5.30 -17.84 3.50
N THR A 23 4.77 -17.26 2.43
CA THR A 23 5.17 -15.95 1.94
C THR A 23 4.01 -15.00 2.07
N VAL A 24 4.28 -13.86 2.74
CA VAL A 24 3.32 -12.79 2.93
C VAL A 24 3.89 -11.48 2.43
N LEU A 25 3.06 -10.73 1.70
CA LEU A 25 3.42 -9.45 1.13
C LEU A 25 2.88 -8.31 2.00
N LEU A 26 3.77 -7.41 2.41
CA LEU A 26 3.37 -6.21 3.15
C LEU A 26 2.62 -5.22 2.26
N ASP A 27 3.02 -5.10 0.99
CA ASP A 27 2.28 -4.38 -0.06
C ASP A 27 1.71 -5.41 -1.03
N TRP A 28 0.56 -5.98 -0.70
CA TRP A 28 -0.10 -6.93 -1.57
C TRP A 28 -0.74 -6.21 -2.76
N ARG A 29 -0.57 -6.80 -3.94
CA ARG A 29 -1.27 -6.39 -5.16
C ARG A 29 -1.95 -7.56 -5.82
N ALA A 30 -3.02 -7.27 -6.56
CA ALA A 30 -3.71 -8.28 -7.33
C ALA A 30 -2.76 -8.92 -8.35
N GLY A 31 -2.70 -10.25 -8.37
CA GLY A 31 -1.86 -11.03 -9.30
C GLY A 31 -0.49 -11.45 -8.75
N GLU A 32 -0.12 -11.06 -7.53
CA GLU A 32 1.18 -11.44 -6.93
C GLU A 32 1.28 -12.93 -6.55
N GLY A 33 0.17 -13.68 -6.50
CA GLY A 33 0.19 -15.13 -6.24
C GLY A 33 0.60 -15.55 -4.82
N ALA A 34 0.70 -14.60 -3.89
CA ALA A 34 0.92 -14.83 -2.46
C ALA A 34 -0.11 -14.07 -1.61
N SER A 35 -0.23 -14.47 -0.34
CA SER A 35 -1.05 -13.76 0.64
C SER A 35 -0.42 -12.43 1.01
N GLY A 36 -1.19 -11.49 1.57
CA GLY A 36 -0.62 -10.24 2.08
C GLY A 36 -1.64 -9.22 2.52
N ILE A 37 -1.15 -7.98 2.74
CA ILE A 37 -1.96 -6.84 3.16
C ILE A 37 -2.20 -5.91 1.98
N ASP A 38 -3.46 -5.83 1.54
CA ASP A 38 -3.95 -4.79 0.66
C ASP A 38 -4.03 -3.48 1.47
N GLN A 39 -3.15 -2.54 1.15
CA GLN A 39 -3.03 -1.26 1.86
C GLN A 39 -4.20 -0.30 1.58
N GLY A 40 -5.06 -0.59 0.60
CA GLY A 40 -6.17 0.29 0.24
C GLY A 40 -5.72 1.63 -0.34
N TYR A 41 -4.73 1.60 -1.24
CA TYR A 41 -4.19 2.83 -1.86
C TYR A 41 -5.24 3.65 -2.60
N ASP A 42 -6.32 3.04 -3.05
CA ASP A 42 -7.50 3.72 -3.60
C ASP A 42 -8.13 4.67 -2.56
N ALA A 43 -8.39 4.18 -1.35
CA ALA A 43 -8.95 4.98 -0.27
C ALA A 43 -7.96 6.03 0.24
N ILE A 44 -6.67 5.68 0.35
CA ILE A 44 -5.60 6.61 0.75
C ILE A 44 -5.52 7.78 -0.24
N ALA A 45 -5.49 7.48 -1.55
CA ALA A 45 -5.40 8.49 -2.60
C ALA A 45 -6.65 9.38 -2.63
N ALA A 46 -7.84 8.79 -2.51
CA ALA A 46 -9.09 9.55 -2.45
C ALA A 46 -9.09 10.53 -1.27
N SER A 47 -8.75 10.06 -0.07
CA SER A 47 -8.69 10.92 1.12
C SER A 47 -7.62 12.02 1.00
N ALA A 48 -6.47 11.74 0.37
CA ALA A 48 -5.46 12.75 0.12
C ALA A 48 -5.99 13.88 -0.78
N VAL A 49 -6.76 13.53 -1.82
CA VAL A 49 -7.41 14.53 -2.69
C VAL A 49 -8.47 15.31 -1.93
N ASP A 50 -9.31 14.64 -1.14
CA ASP A 50 -10.35 15.29 -0.35
C ASP A 50 -9.79 16.33 0.63
N LEU A 51 -8.65 16.03 1.28
CA LEU A 51 -7.96 16.97 2.17
C LEU A 51 -7.47 18.23 1.44
N VAL A 52 -7.00 18.09 0.19
CA VAL A 52 -6.58 19.24 -0.62
C VAL A 52 -7.79 20.06 -1.06
N VAL A 53 -8.87 19.41 -1.49
CA VAL A 53 -10.12 20.08 -1.87
C VAL A 53 -10.71 20.87 -0.69
N ALA A 54 -10.70 20.30 0.51
CA ALA A 54 -11.14 20.97 1.73
C ALA A 54 -10.32 22.24 1.99
N GLN A 55 -8.99 22.14 1.99
CA GLN A 55 -8.09 23.30 2.18
C GLN A 55 -8.37 24.41 1.17
N LEU A 56 -8.50 24.07 -0.12
CA LEU A 56 -8.80 25.05 -1.17
C LEU A 56 -10.16 25.72 -0.97
N SER A 57 -11.18 24.95 -0.58
CA SER A 57 -12.54 25.46 -0.34
C SER A 57 -12.60 26.43 0.85
N HIS A 58 -11.69 26.27 1.81
CA HIS A 58 -11.56 27.16 2.97
C HIS A 58 -10.50 28.25 2.80
N ASN A 59 -9.88 28.37 1.61
CA ASN A 59 -8.79 29.30 1.32
C ASN A 59 -7.59 29.14 2.29
N GLU A 60 -7.39 27.92 2.78
CA GLU A 60 -6.22 27.51 3.56
C GLU A 60 -5.02 27.31 2.63
N ARG A 61 -3.81 27.49 3.17
CA ARG A 61 -2.56 27.43 2.40
C ARG A 61 -1.45 26.84 3.23
N GLY A 62 -0.47 26.25 2.53
CA GLY A 62 0.67 25.62 3.17
C GLY A 62 0.32 24.23 3.70
N LEU A 63 1.05 23.77 4.70
CA LEU A 63 0.77 22.50 5.37
C LEU A 63 -0.31 22.72 6.44
N PRO A 64 -1.20 21.73 6.69
CA PRO A 64 -2.15 21.80 7.80
C PRO A 64 -1.43 22.03 9.13
N ASP A 65 -1.95 22.97 9.94
CA ASP A 65 -1.51 23.21 11.31
C ASP A 65 -2.73 23.11 12.26
N PRO A 66 -2.81 22.07 13.11
CA PRO A 66 -1.79 21.03 13.33
C PRO A 66 -1.68 20.02 12.18
N PRO A 67 -0.53 19.32 12.06
CA PRO A 67 -0.38 18.22 11.09
C PRO A 67 -1.47 17.16 11.27
N GLN A 68 -2.11 16.79 10.17
CA GLN A 68 -3.13 15.75 10.15
C GLN A 68 -2.53 14.39 9.82
N MET A 69 -2.90 13.36 10.58
CA MET A 69 -2.54 11.97 10.32
C MET A 69 -3.81 11.14 10.14
N LEU A 70 -3.93 10.49 8.99
CA LEU A 70 -5.01 9.56 8.69
C LEU A 70 -4.48 8.12 8.76
N LEU A 71 -5.27 7.23 9.38
CA LEU A 71 -4.96 5.81 9.47
C LEU A 71 -5.98 5.02 8.65
N PHE A 72 -5.46 4.13 7.80
CA PHE A 72 -6.26 3.26 6.96
C PHE A 72 -6.02 1.81 7.39
N PRO A 73 -7.07 1.05 7.74
CA PRO A 73 -6.90 -0.35 8.06
C PRO A 73 -6.53 -1.13 6.80
N GLY A 74 -5.37 -1.79 6.83
CA GLY A 74 -5.00 -2.75 5.81
C GLY A 74 -5.98 -3.93 5.78
N ARG A 75 -6.22 -4.48 4.60
CA ARG A 75 -7.13 -5.62 4.38
C ARG A 75 -6.29 -6.87 4.11
N TRP A 76 -6.50 -7.92 4.89
CA TRP A 76 -5.89 -9.21 4.59
C TRP A 76 -6.43 -9.76 3.27
N ARG A 77 -5.53 -10.25 2.41
CA ARG A 77 -5.84 -10.98 1.18
C ARG A 77 -5.14 -12.33 1.23
N GLY A 78 -5.92 -13.40 1.12
CA GLY A 78 -5.37 -14.74 0.94
C GLY A 78 -4.78 -14.88 -0.47
N GLY A 79 -3.61 -15.52 -0.55
CA GLY A 79 -3.07 -16.06 -1.80
C GLY A 79 -3.91 -17.26 -2.25
N ALA A 80 -3.79 -17.64 -3.52
CA ALA A 80 -4.47 -18.84 -4.03
C ALA A 80 -4.10 -20.06 -3.17
N GLU A 81 -5.12 -20.81 -2.75
CA GLU A 81 -4.95 -22.18 -2.22
C GLU A 81 -4.35 -23.12 -3.28
#